data_AF-A0A1E3GZB9-F1
#
_entry.id   AF-A0A1E3GZB9-F1
#
_cell.length_a   1.000
_cell.length_b   1.000
_cell.length_c   1.000
_cell.angle_alpha   90.00
_cell.angle_beta   90.00
_cell.angle_gamma   90.00
#
_symmetry.space_group_name_H-M   'P 1'
#
loop_
_entity.id
_entity.type
_entity.pdbx_description
1 polymer ?
#
loop_
_entity_poly.entity_id
_entity_poly.type
_entity_poly.pdbx_seq_one_letter_code
_entity_poly.pdbx_strand_id
1 'polypeptide(L)'
;MAETSALPGDPAQRPRAIVISTGKRGHDIKGIGVAEHLGLEPEVRTVRLSPPWSWIAPRGRPPLPPGLQGPPWPDLVFASGRRTIPLARALKRQLGSSVFVTIFDDPGPSPDEFDLVWTSLHDDVAGDTILRTLTAPHRLTAHGLATEGAALAARLGLDPGDAPILGVVLGGPSKVYRFGEARGHGLPRSLPACSARAGPAFSWPGRAAHRRT
;
A
#
# COMPACT_ATOMS: atom_id res chain seq x y z
N MET A 1 16.56 2.94 19.08
CA MET A 1 17.34 4.11 18.61
C MET A 1 17.83 3.83 17.20
N ALA A 2 17.15 4.41 16.23
CA ALA A 2 17.67 4.83 14.93
C ALA A 2 16.84 6.07 14.62
N GLU A 3 17.39 7.23 14.94
CA GLU A 3 16.71 8.52 14.78
C GLU A 3 16.37 8.76 13.31
N THR A 4 15.15 9.24 13.11
CA THR A 4 14.59 9.78 11.88
C THR A 4 15.63 10.54 11.06
N SER A 5 16.11 9.95 9.96
CA SER A 5 16.79 10.72 8.92
C SER A 5 15.75 11.40 8.05
N ALA A 6 15.12 12.46 8.58
CA ALA A 6 14.44 13.43 7.74
C ALA A 6 15.44 14.02 6.75
N LEU A 7 15.03 14.28 5.51
CA LEU A 7 15.89 14.97 4.55
C LEU A 7 16.40 16.28 5.20
N PRO A 8 17.71 16.49 5.32
CA PRO A 8 18.26 17.70 5.92
C PRO A 8 17.89 18.91 5.03
N GLY A 9 17.33 19.97 5.62
CA GLY A 9 17.01 21.20 4.90
C GLY A 9 15.84 22.00 5.44
N ASP A 10 15.68 23.22 4.92
CA ASP A 10 14.56 24.12 5.18
C ASP A 10 13.23 23.46 4.76
N PRO A 11 12.21 23.37 5.63
CA PRO A 11 10.89 22.84 5.27
C PRO A 11 10.25 23.54 4.06
N ALA A 12 10.58 24.80 3.79
CA ALA A 12 10.09 25.53 2.62
C ALA A 12 10.75 25.08 1.28
N GLN A 13 11.86 24.34 1.34
CA GLN A 13 12.61 23.83 0.19
C GLN A 13 12.52 22.30 0.06
N ARG A 14 11.58 21.66 0.77
CA ARG A 14 11.41 20.20 0.70
C ARG A 14 10.90 19.77 -0.66
N PRO A 15 11.40 18.63 -1.20
CA PRO A 15 10.94 18.11 -2.47
C PRO A 15 9.45 17.77 -2.39
N ARG A 16 8.74 18.08 -3.46
CA ARG A 16 7.31 17.87 -3.56
C ARG A 16 7.02 16.43 -3.95
N ALA A 17 6.43 15.68 -3.02
CA ALA A 17 6.07 14.28 -3.21
C ALA A 17 4.59 14.10 -3.56
N ILE A 18 4.31 13.29 -4.59
CA ILE A 18 2.95 12.89 -4.97
C ILE A 18 2.81 11.37 -4.92
N VAL A 19 1.71 10.89 -4.35
CA VAL A 19 1.26 9.49 -4.46
C VAL A 19 0.12 9.42 -5.46
N ILE A 20 0.32 8.67 -6.56
CA ILE A 20 -0.74 8.44 -7.55
C ILE A 20 -1.69 7.36 -7.01
N SER A 21 -2.91 7.75 -6.67
CA SER A 21 -3.93 6.85 -6.13
C SER A 21 -4.99 6.49 -7.15
N THR A 22 -5.49 5.26 -7.06
CA THR A 22 -6.72 4.80 -7.75
C THR A 22 -7.87 4.53 -6.78
N GLY A 23 -7.78 5.05 -5.55
CA GLY A 23 -8.71 4.82 -4.45
C GLY A 23 -8.46 3.52 -3.68
N LYS A 24 -7.37 2.80 -3.98
CA LYS A 24 -6.98 1.56 -3.29
C LYS A 24 -5.97 1.85 -2.19
N ARG A 25 -6.47 2.07 -0.97
CA ARG A 25 -5.61 2.40 0.21
C ARG A 25 -4.39 1.49 0.40
N GLY A 26 -4.50 0.19 0.12
CA GLY A 26 -3.39 -0.74 0.26
C GLY A 26 -2.22 -0.50 -0.70
N HIS A 27 -2.47 0.16 -1.83
CA HIS A 27 -1.42 0.60 -2.75
C HIS A 27 -0.84 1.94 -2.28
N ASP A 28 -1.72 2.87 -1.91
CA ASP A 28 -1.36 4.24 -1.53
C ASP A 28 -0.44 4.23 -0.28
N ILE A 29 -0.67 3.30 0.65
CA ILE A 29 0.08 3.22 1.91
C ILE A 29 1.58 3.01 1.71
N LYS A 30 1.99 2.36 0.61
CA LYS A 30 3.39 2.09 0.28
C LYS A 30 4.15 3.40 0.02
N GLY A 31 3.61 4.20 -0.90
CA GLY A 31 4.17 5.51 -1.23
C GLY A 31 4.09 6.50 -0.08
N ILE A 32 2.98 6.48 0.67
CA ILE A 32 2.82 7.32 1.86
C ILE A 32 3.90 6.98 2.90
N GLY A 33 4.13 5.69 3.18
CA GLY A 33 5.10 5.28 4.18
C GLY A 33 6.55 5.63 3.84
N VAL A 34 6.91 5.57 2.55
CA VAL A 34 8.22 6.02 2.08
C VAL A 34 8.35 7.53 2.23
N ALA A 35 7.35 8.31 1.77
CA ALA A 35 7.39 9.76 1.89
C ALA A 35 7.51 10.21 3.36
N GLU A 36 6.73 9.63 4.26
CA GLU A 36 6.79 9.93 5.69
C GLU A 36 8.16 9.59 6.30
N HIS A 37 8.76 8.46 5.91
CA HIS A 37 10.13 8.10 6.35
C HIS A 37 11.19 9.08 5.84
N LEU A 38 10.97 9.72 4.69
CA LEU A 38 11.82 10.79 4.17
C LEU A 38 11.56 12.15 4.87
N GLY A 39 10.60 12.22 5.79
CA GLY A 39 10.17 13.46 6.44
C GLY A 39 9.32 14.35 5.53
N LEU A 40 8.64 13.78 4.54
CA LEU A 40 7.80 14.50 3.58
C LEU A 40 6.32 14.23 3.86
N GLU A 41 5.48 15.22 3.54
CA GLU A 41 4.02 15.07 3.51
C GLU A 41 3.55 14.91 2.06
N PRO A 42 3.23 13.68 1.62
CA PRO A 42 2.89 13.44 0.22
C PRO A 42 1.47 13.91 -0.12
N GLU A 43 1.31 14.55 -1.27
CA GLU A 43 0.00 14.83 -1.83
C GLU A 43 -0.57 13.57 -2.51
N VAL A 44 -1.66 13.03 -1.99
CA VAL A 44 -2.32 11.86 -2.58
C VAL A 44 -3.27 12.31 -3.69
N ARG A 45 -2.85 12.11 -4.94
CA ARG A 45 -3.64 12.47 -6.11
C ARG A 45 -4.45 11.28 -6.61
N THR A 46 -5.75 11.30 -6.30
CA THR A 46 -6.68 10.29 -6.80
C THR A 46 -7.03 10.56 -8.25
N VAL A 47 -6.66 9.63 -9.14
CA VAL A 47 -6.89 9.74 -10.57
C VAL A 47 -7.46 8.45 -11.14
N ARG A 48 -8.21 8.60 -12.24
CA ARG A 48 -8.78 7.48 -12.96
C ARG A 48 -8.06 7.31 -14.29
N LEU A 49 -7.46 6.13 -14.48
CA LEU A 49 -7.03 5.71 -15.81
C LEU A 49 -8.27 5.28 -16.60
N SER A 50 -8.60 6.03 -17.65
CA SER A 50 -9.76 5.77 -18.52
C SER A 50 -9.44 4.70 -19.58
N PRO A 51 -10.44 3.99 -20.13
CA PRO A 51 -10.29 3.23 -21.36
C PRO A 51 -9.77 4.09 -22.53
N PRO A 52 -9.05 3.51 -23.50
CA PRO A 52 -8.66 2.08 -23.58
C PRO A 52 -7.45 1.75 -22.68
N TRP A 53 -6.76 2.75 -22.15
CA TRP A 53 -5.53 2.60 -21.36
C TRP A 53 -5.69 1.71 -20.14
N SER A 54 -6.84 1.81 -19.47
CA SER A 54 -7.16 0.96 -18.32
C SER A 54 -7.22 -0.54 -18.64
N TRP A 55 -7.53 -0.90 -19.90
CA TRP A 55 -7.60 -2.28 -20.36
C TRP A 55 -6.20 -2.85 -20.62
N ILE A 56 -5.34 -2.04 -21.25
CA ILE A 56 -3.99 -2.46 -21.65
C ILE A 56 -2.90 -2.19 -20.61
N ALA A 57 -3.24 -1.57 -19.47
CA ALA A 57 -2.34 -1.40 -18.32
C ALA A 57 -1.60 -2.74 -17.98
N PRO A 58 -0.43 -2.77 -17.33
CA PRO A 58 0.43 -1.63 -17.02
C PRO A 58 1.14 -1.10 -18.28
N ARG A 59 0.82 -1.61 -19.48
CA ARG A 59 1.31 -1.10 -20.76
C ARG A 59 0.50 0.12 -21.21
N GLY A 60 0.94 0.71 -22.31
CA GLY A 60 0.31 1.89 -22.89
C GLY A 60 0.91 3.20 -22.41
N ARG A 61 0.59 4.26 -23.14
CA ARG A 61 1.17 5.60 -23.01
C ARG A 61 0.03 6.63 -22.98
N PRO A 62 -0.82 6.63 -21.94
CA PRO A 62 -1.94 7.56 -21.83
C PRO A 62 -1.44 9.02 -21.78
N PRO A 63 -2.28 10.00 -22.19
CA PRO A 63 -2.06 11.39 -21.80
C PRO A 63 -2.23 11.52 -20.28
N LEU A 64 -1.60 12.53 -19.69
CA LEU A 64 -1.81 12.83 -18.28
C LEU A 64 -3.26 13.25 -18.03
N PRO A 65 -3.93 12.75 -16.98
CA PRO A 65 -5.25 13.25 -16.57
C PRO A 65 -5.11 14.65 -15.95
N PRO A 66 -6.19 15.47 -15.91
CA PRO A 66 -6.15 16.83 -15.37
C PRO A 66 -5.51 16.95 -13.98
N GLY A 67 -5.73 15.97 -13.09
CA GLY A 67 -5.12 15.95 -11.75
C GLY A 67 -3.60 15.79 -11.75
N LEU A 68 -2.95 15.42 -12.85
CA LEU A 68 -1.49 15.31 -12.96
C LEU A 68 -0.89 16.29 -13.97
N GLN A 69 -1.69 17.21 -14.52
CA GLN A 69 -1.23 18.20 -15.49
C GLN A 69 -0.86 19.51 -14.81
N GLY A 70 0.11 20.20 -15.41
CA GLY A 70 0.49 21.56 -15.07
C GLY A 70 1.26 21.70 -13.74
N PRO A 71 1.90 22.85 -13.55
CA PRO A 71 2.58 23.17 -12.30
C PRO A 71 1.57 23.34 -11.14
N PRO A 72 2.05 23.21 -9.88
CA PRO A 72 3.41 22.81 -9.52
C PRO A 72 3.67 21.36 -9.92
N TRP A 73 4.87 21.08 -10.44
CA TRP A 73 5.30 19.73 -10.78
C TRP A 73 5.83 19.00 -9.53
N PRO A 74 5.73 17.67 -9.45
CA PRO A 74 6.36 16.91 -8.37
C PRO A 74 7.85 16.71 -8.64
N ASP A 75 8.64 16.69 -7.57
CA ASP A 75 10.02 16.21 -7.58
C ASP A 75 10.05 14.69 -7.37
N LEU A 76 9.12 14.15 -6.57
CA LEU A 76 9.01 12.73 -6.27
C LEU A 76 7.62 12.19 -6.62
N VAL A 77 7.57 11.05 -7.30
CA VAL A 77 6.32 10.37 -7.64
C VAL A 77 6.36 8.93 -7.16
N PHE A 78 5.31 8.56 -6.44
CA PHE A 78 5.11 7.26 -5.85
C PHE A 78 3.89 6.59 -6.48
N ALA A 79 4.06 5.41 -7.06
CA ALA A 79 2.97 4.69 -7.71
C ALA A 79 2.97 3.20 -7.33
N SER A 80 1.78 2.68 -7.06
CA SER A 80 1.55 1.25 -6.81
C SER A 80 0.31 0.75 -7.55
N GLY A 81 0.44 -0.43 -8.14
CA GLY A 81 -0.59 -1.13 -8.88
C GLY A 81 -0.64 -0.84 -10.38
N ARG A 82 -1.07 -1.86 -11.12
CA ARG A 82 -1.19 -1.88 -12.59
C ARG A 82 -1.71 -0.60 -13.26
N ARG A 83 -2.67 0.13 -12.66
CA ARG A 83 -3.32 1.30 -13.27
C ARG A 83 -2.60 2.63 -13.02
N THR A 84 -1.69 2.70 -12.05
CA THR A 84 -0.91 3.92 -11.76
C THR A 84 0.38 3.95 -12.57
N ILE A 85 0.95 2.78 -12.89
CA ILE A 85 2.20 2.63 -13.66
C ILE A 85 2.19 3.40 -15.01
N PRO A 86 1.16 3.30 -15.88
CA PRO A 86 1.14 4.08 -17.13
C PRO A 86 1.11 5.60 -16.90
N LEU A 87 0.56 6.07 -15.78
CA LEU A 87 0.48 7.49 -15.43
C LEU A 87 1.82 7.99 -14.91
N ALA A 88 2.48 7.21 -14.05
CA ALA A 88 3.84 7.48 -13.59
C ALA A 88 4.82 7.57 -14.76
N ARG A 89 4.72 6.63 -15.72
CA ARG A 89 5.49 6.65 -16.99
C ARG A 89 5.20 7.90 -17.82
N ALA A 90 3.94 8.33 -17.90
CA ALA A 90 3.59 9.54 -18.63
C ALA A 90 4.20 10.79 -17.98
N LEU A 91 4.21 10.88 -16.65
CA LEU A 91 4.90 11.95 -15.92
C LEU A 91 6.40 11.92 -16.16
N LYS A 92 7.04 10.75 -16.04
CA LYS A 92 8.48 10.60 -16.27
C LYS A 92 8.89 11.07 -17.67
N ARG A 93 8.11 10.73 -18.70
CA ARG A 93 8.38 11.19 -20.07
C ARG A 93 8.22 12.69 -20.26
N GLN A 94 7.27 13.30 -19.55
CA GLN A 94 7.00 14.72 -19.67
C GLN A 94 8.05 15.57 -18.93
N LEU A 95 8.52 15.11 -17.78
CA LEU A 95 9.40 15.87 -16.88
C LEU A 95 10.87 15.43 -16.93
N GLY A 96 11.16 14.24 -17.48
CA GLY A 96 12.51 13.71 -17.65
C GLY A 96 13.24 13.56 -16.31
N SER A 97 14.42 14.16 -16.22
CA SER A 97 15.26 14.15 -15.02
C SER A 97 14.76 15.08 -13.90
N SER A 98 13.74 15.91 -14.16
CA SER A 98 13.17 16.83 -13.17
C SER A 98 12.22 16.14 -12.18
N VAL A 99 11.97 14.83 -12.36
CA VAL A 99 11.13 14.02 -11.47
C VAL A 99 11.80 12.68 -11.20
N PHE A 100 11.77 12.23 -9.96
CA PHE A 100 12.16 10.90 -9.54
C PHE A 100 10.92 10.03 -9.33
N VAL A 101 10.82 8.94 -10.08
CA VAL A 101 9.63 8.08 -10.10
C VAL A 101 9.95 6.72 -9.50
N THR A 102 9.21 6.35 -8.46
CA THR A 102 9.29 5.05 -7.79
C THR A 102 8.01 4.24 -7.98
N ILE A 103 8.18 2.97 -8.37
CA ILE A 103 7.10 1.98 -8.48
C ILE A 103 7.22 0.94 -7.35
N PHE A 104 6.11 0.57 -6.70
CA PHE A 104 6.10 -0.34 -5.53
C PHE A 104 5.49 -1.73 -5.76
N ASP A 105 5.59 -2.25 -6.97
CA ASP A 105 5.13 -3.58 -7.41
C ASP A 105 5.88 -3.94 -8.70
N ASP A 106 5.63 -5.13 -9.27
CA ASP A 106 6.03 -5.46 -10.64
C ASP A 106 5.44 -4.42 -11.65
N PRO A 107 6.31 -3.64 -12.33
CA PRO A 107 5.88 -2.63 -13.31
C PRO A 107 5.41 -3.24 -14.65
N GLY A 108 5.56 -4.56 -14.82
CA GLY A 108 5.44 -5.25 -16.08
C GLY A 108 6.66 -4.99 -16.98
N PRO A 109 6.47 -4.87 -18.30
CA PRO A 109 7.61 -4.70 -19.20
C PRO A 109 8.28 -3.33 -19.01
N SER A 110 9.60 -3.31 -19.20
CA SER A 110 10.45 -2.11 -19.17
C SER A 110 10.51 -1.42 -17.80
N PRO A 111 11.00 -2.11 -16.75
CA PRO A 111 11.19 -1.50 -15.44
C PRO A 111 12.22 -0.35 -15.46
N ASP A 112 13.16 -0.37 -16.41
CA ASP A 112 14.22 0.64 -16.58
C ASP A 112 13.69 2.03 -17.02
N GLU A 113 12.40 2.15 -17.34
CA GLU A 113 11.77 3.46 -17.60
C GLU A 113 11.54 4.29 -16.31
N PHE A 114 11.81 3.72 -15.13
CA PHE A 114 11.64 4.36 -13.83
C PHE A 114 12.97 4.50 -13.10
N ASP A 115 13.06 5.49 -12.21
CA ASP A 115 14.30 5.74 -11.45
C ASP A 115 14.51 4.69 -10.35
N LEU A 116 13.42 4.15 -9.81
CA LEU A 116 13.46 3.06 -8.83
C LEU A 116 12.22 2.17 -8.96
N VAL A 117 12.42 0.85 -8.93
CA VAL A 117 11.34 -0.12 -8.76
C VAL A 117 11.63 -0.91 -7.50
N TRP A 118 10.78 -0.72 -6.49
CA TRP A 118 10.87 -1.45 -5.23
C TRP A 118 9.83 -2.54 -5.19
N THR A 119 10.28 -3.78 -5.36
CA THR A 119 9.42 -4.96 -5.45
C THR A 119 9.67 -5.98 -4.35
N SER A 120 8.79 -6.97 -4.22
CA SER A 120 8.95 -8.05 -3.26
C SER A 120 9.82 -9.17 -3.84
N LEU A 121 10.49 -9.97 -3.00
CA LEU A 121 11.35 -11.07 -3.45
C LEU A 121 10.61 -12.13 -4.28
N HIS A 122 9.30 -12.28 -4.09
CA HIS A 122 8.48 -13.23 -4.85
C HIS A 122 8.13 -12.74 -6.27
N ASP A 123 8.38 -11.47 -6.59
CA ASP A 123 8.20 -10.94 -7.92
C ASP A 123 9.48 -11.19 -8.74
N ASP A 124 9.32 -11.70 -9.96
CA ASP A 124 10.42 -12.03 -10.86
C ASP A 124 10.83 -10.82 -11.71
N VAL A 125 11.40 -9.80 -11.05
CA VAL A 125 11.87 -8.56 -11.68
C VAL A 125 13.34 -8.33 -11.30
N ALA A 126 14.18 -8.02 -12.28
CA ALA A 126 15.60 -7.74 -12.10
C ALA A 126 16.05 -6.59 -13.01
N GLY A 127 17.11 -5.91 -12.61
CA GLY A 127 17.66 -4.72 -13.28
C GLY A 127 18.40 -3.81 -12.30
N ASP A 128 19.09 -2.81 -12.82
CA ASP A 128 19.98 -1.95 -12.03
C ASP A 128 19.22 -1.00 -11.09
N THR A 129 18.00 -0.63 -11.46
CA THR A 129 17.12 0.25 -10.67
C THR A 129 16.13 -0.52 -9.80
N ILE A 130 16.34 -1.83 -9.60
CA ILE A 130 15.41 -2.69 -8.88
C ILE A 130 15.89 -2.95 -7.44
N LEU A 131 15.10 -2.50 -6.47
CA LEU A 131 15.26 -2.84 -5.07
C LEU A 131 14.31 -3.98 -4.71
N ARG A 132 14.86 -5.14 -4.34
CA ARG A 132 14.06 -6.31 -3.91
C ARG A 132 14.18 -6.51 -2.41
N THR A 133 13.04 -6.71 -1.76
CA THR A 133 12.96 -6.92 -0.31
C THR A 133 11.93 -7.99 0.02
N LEU A 134 11.96 -8.56 1.23
CA LEU A 134 10.99 -9.59 1.63
C LEU A 134 9.54 -9.09 1.52
N THR A 135 9.31 -7.84 1.88
CA THR A 135 7.99 -7.19 1.84
C THR A 135 8.09 -5.82 1.20
N ALA A 136 7.08 -5.45 0.40
CA ALA A 136 6.92 -4.09 -0.08
C ALA A 136 6.94 -3.05 1.08
N PRO A 137 7.34 -1.79 0.82
CA PRO A 137 7.41 -0.78 1.85
C PRO A 137 6.04 -0.55 2.50
N HIS A 138 6.08 -0.24 3.80
CA HIS A 138 4.90 -0.13 4.63
C HIS A 138 5.08 0.93 5.71
N ARG A 139 3.98 1.30 6.37
CA ARG A 139 3.97 2.27 7.48
C ARG A 139 4.13 1.64 8.87
N LEU A 140 4.32 0.32 8.96
CA LEU A 140 4.44 -0.37 10.24
C LEU A 140 5.77 -0.03 10.91
N THR A 141 5.71 0.31 12.20
CA THR A 141 6.86 0.54 13.07
C THR A 141 6.71 -0.29 14.33
N ALA A 142 7.83 -0.64 14.98
CA ALA A 142 7.79 -1.42 16.23
C ALA A 142 6.97 -0.70 17.31
N HIS A 143 7.13 0.62 17.44
CA HIS A 143 6.35 1.44 18.37
C HIS A 143 4.87 1.46 18.01
N GLY A 144 4.53 1.69 16.74
CA GLY A 144 3.13 1.68 16.30
C GLY A 144 2.46 0.32 16.52
N LEU A 145 3.16 -0.77 16.24
CA LEU A 145 2.66 -2.13 16.51
C LEU A 145 2.43 -2.38 18.00
N ALA A 146 3.32 -1.93 18.87
CA ALA A 146 3.16 -2.07 20.32
C ALA A 146 1.96 -1.27 20.84
N THR A 147 1.84 -0.01 20.42
CA THR A 147 0.74 0.89 20.82
C THR A 147 -0.61 0.37 20.33
N GLU A 148 -0.73 0.06 19.04
CA GLU A 148 -1.98 -0.47 18.46
C GLU A 148 -2.30 -1.86 18.99
N GLY A 149 -1.28 -2.69 19.26
CA GLY A 149 -1.43 -4.00 19.88
C GLY A 149 -2.02 -3.91 21.29
N ALA A 150 -1.51 -3.02 22.13
CA ALA A 150 -2.04 -2.79 23.48
C ALA A 150 -3.48 -2.26 23.44
N ALA A 151 -3.78 -1.33 22.54
CA ALA A 151 -5.14 -0.80 22.35
C ALA A 151 -6.12 -1.89 21.89
N LEU A 152 -5.67 -2.78 20.98
CA LEU A 152 -6.47 -3.91 20.53
C LEU A 152 -6.74 -4.91 21.65
N ALA A 153 -5.72 -5.26 22.43
CA ALA A 153 -5.85 -6.17 23.57
C ALA A 153 -6.87 -5.63 24.59
N ALA A 154 -6.75 -4.36 24.96
CA ALA A 154 -7.70 -3.69 25.87
C ALA A 154 -9.14 -3.72 25.34
N ARG A 155 -9.34 -3.45 24.05
CA ARG A 155 -10.67 -3.48 23.42
C ARG A 155 -11.30 -4.88 23.41
N LEU A 156 -10.47 -5.92 23.36
CA LEU A 156 -10.91 -7.30 23.34
C LEU A 156 -10.96 -7.94 24.74
N GLY A 157 -10.54 -7.23 25.79
CA GLY A 157 -10.43 -7.76 27.14
C GLY A 157 -9.43 -8.90 27.25
N LEU A 158 -8.35 -8.86 26.46
CA LEU A 158 -7.30 -9.87 26.45
C LEU A 158 -6.16 -9.43 27.36
N ASP A 159 -5.71 -10.31 28.24
CA ASP A 159 -4.52 -10.10 29.06
C ASP A 159 -3.30 -10.81 28.44
N PRO A 160 -2.09 -10.23 28.49
CA PRO A 160 -0.87 -10.85 27.99
C PRO A 160 -0.51 -12.20 28.66
N GLY A 161 -1.16 -12.53 29.77
CA GLY A 161 -1.04 -13.81 30.49
C GLY A 161 -2.09 -14.86 30.14
N ASP A 162 -3.05 -14.54 29.25
CA ASP A 162 -4.07 -15.48 28.82
C ASP A 162 -3.50 -16.62 27.98
N ALA A 163 -4.22 -17.75 27.96
CA ALA A 163 -3.93 -18.90 27.11
C ALA A 163 -3.71 -18.51 25.62
N PRO A 164 -3.07 -19.35 24.79
CA PRO A 164 -2.66 -18.94 23.43
C PRO A 164 -3.84 -18.40 22.63
N ILE A 165 -3.75 -17.18 22.10
CA ILE A 165 -4.86 -16.54 21.39
C ILE A 165 -4.79 -16.89 19.90
N LEU A 166 -5.89 -17.38 19.33
CA LEU A 166 -6.02 -17.58 17.89
C LEU A 166 -6.71 -16.38 17.24
N GLY A 167 -5.91 -15.52 16.61
CA GLY A 167 -6.41 -14.42 15.78
C GLY A 167 -6.67 -14.87 14.34
N VAL A 168 -7.91 -14.69 13.85
CA VAL A 168 -8.26 -14.97 12.46
C VAL A 168 -8.57 -13.66 11.73
N VAL A 169 -7.70 -13.28 10.78
CA VAL A 169 -7.91 -12.11 9.91
C VAL A 169 -8.63 -12.57 8.64
N LEU A 170 -9.88 -12.12 8.48
CA LEU A 170 -10.68 -12.44 7.30
C LEU A 170 -10.69 -11.24 6.34
N GLY A 171 -10.27 -11.50 5.11
CA GLY A 171 -10.41 -10.54 4.02
C GLY A 171 -11.88 -10.23 3.74
N GLY A 172 -12.17 -8.96 3.46
CA GLY A 172 -13.50 -8.57 2.99
C GLY A 172 -13.85 -9.19 1.63
N PRO A 173 -15.13 -9.14 1.21
CA PRO A 173 -15.55 -9.69 -0.07
C PRO A 173 -14.78 -9.06 -1.24
N SER A 174 -14.21 -9.90 -2.10
CA SER A 174 -13.51 -9.53 -3.30
C SER A 174 -14.22 -10.11 -4.54
N LYS A 175 -13.84 -9.64 -5.74
CA LYS A 175 -14.37 -10.18 -7.00
C LYS A 175 -14.08 -11.68 -7.18
N VAL A 176 -12.98 -12.16 -6.60
CA VAL A 176 -12.48 -13.54 -6.74
C VAL A 176 -12.91 -14.41 -5.55
N TYR A 177 -13.19 -13.80 -4.40
CA TYR A 177 -13.55 -14.50 -3.18
C TYR A 177 -14.66 -13.76 -2.44
N ARG A 178 -15.87 -14.34 -2.43
CA ARG A 178 -16.99 -13.85 -1.61
C ARG A 178 -17.04 -14.66 -0.32
N PHE A 179 -16.66 -14.01 0.78
CA PHE A 179 -16.93 -14.55 2.11
C PHE A 179 -18.42 -14.33 2.41
N GLY A 180 -19.26 -15.30 2.02
CA GLY A 180 -20.70 -15.27 2.34
C GLY A 180 -20.98 -15.65 3.78
N GLU A 181 -22.11 -15.20 4.33
CA GLU A 181 -22.56 -15.47 5.71
C GLU A 181 -22.47 -16.96 6.07
N ALA A 182 -22.85 -17.85 5.14
CA ALA A 182 -22.79 -19.30 5.33
C ALA A 182 -21.37 -19.84 5.66
N ARG A 183 -20.29 -19.24 5.13
CA ARG A 183 -18.91 -19.61 5.52
C ARG A 183 -18.46 -18.93 6.82
N GLY A 184 -18.99 -17.74 7.12
CA GLY A 184 -18.80 -17.06 8.41
C GLY A 184 -19.31 -17.89 9.59
N HIS A 185 -20.46 -18.56 9.42
CA HIS A 185 -21.05 -19.43 10.45
C HIS A 185 -20.36 -20.80 10.58
N GLY A 186 -19.58 -21.23 9.59
CA GLY A 186 -18.81 -22.50 9.63
C GLY A 186 -17.40 -22.37 10.24
N LEU A 187 -16.85 -21.15 10.27
CA LEU A 187 -15.54 -20.85 10.87
C LEU A 187 -15.47 -21.26 12.36
N PRO A 188 -16.41 -20.84 13.23
CA PRO A 188 -16.38 -21.24 14.64
C PRO A 188 -16.41 -22.75 14.86
N ARG A 189 -16.99 -23.53 13.92
CA ARG A 189 -17.08 -24.99 14.00
C ARG A 189 -15.84 -25.73 13.49
N SER A 190 -15.00 -25.07 12.68
CA SER A 190 -13.76 -25.65 12.14
C SER A 190 -12.51 -25.25 12.93
N LEU A 191 -12.60 -24.21 13.76
CA LEU A 191 -11.53 -23.75 14.66
C LEU A 191 -11.23 -24.68 15.86
N PRO A 192 -12.15 -25.48 16.43
CA PRO A 192 -11.86 -26.37 17.56
C PRO A 192 -10.83 -27.45 17.24
N ALA A 193 -10.73 -27.89 15.97
CA ALA A 193 -9.68 -28.81 15.53
C ALA A 193 -8.27 -28.19 15.62
N CYS A 194 -8.16 -26.85 15.58
CA CYS A 194 -6.93 -26.11 15.85
C CYS A 194 -6.81 -25.67 17.32
N SER A 195 -7.93 -25.48 18.03
CA SER A 195 -7.98 -24.96 19.41
C SER A 195 -7.70 -26.00 20.50
N ALA A 196 -7.57 -27.29 20.18
CA ALA A 196 -7.13 -28.29 21.17
C ALA A 196 -5.73 -27.97 21.77
N ARG A 197 -5.02 -26.96 21.23
CA ARG A 197 -3.76 -26.41 21.76
C ARG A 197 -3.76 -24.89 21.98
N ALA A 198 -4.85 -24.16 21.73
CA ALA A 198 -4.89 -22.69 21.82
C ALA A 198 -6.27 -22.21 22.27
N GLY A 199 -6.31 -21.24 23.20
CA GLY A 199 -7.47 -20.68 23.88
C GLY A 199 -8.45 -19.90 22.97
N PRO A 200 -9.18 -18.91 23.52
CA PRO A 200 -10.37 -18.35 22.86
C PRO A 200 -10.08 -17.78 21.46
N ALA A 201 -11.00 -18.04 20.53
CA ALA A 201 -10.90 -17.62 19.13
C ALA A 201 -11.76 -16.39 18.86
N PHE A 202 -11.20 -15.38 18.18
CA PHE A 202 -11.92 -14.17 17.79
C PHE A 202 -11.87 -13.97 16.26
N SER A 203 -12.94 -13.44 15.69
CA SER A 203 -13.06 -13.18 14.24
C SER A 203 -13.34 -11.71 13.95
N TRP A 204 -12.66 -11.15 12.96
CA TRP A 204 -12.81 -9.75 12.53
C TRP A 204 -13.36 -9.66 11.10
N PRO A 205 -14.56 -9.08 10.88
CA PRO A 205 -15.02 -8.79 9.52
C PRO A 205 -14.38 -7.50 9.00
N GLY A 206 -13.57 -7.61 7.95
CA GLY A 206 -13.09 -6.45 7.20
C GLY A 206 -14.24 -5.73 6.47
N ARG A 207 -14.56 -4.51 6.92
CA ARG A 207 -15.58 -3.57 6.37
C ARG A 207 -17.00 -4.13 6.27
N ALA A 208 -17.78 -3.99 7.34
CA ALA A 208 -19.21 -3.72 7.21
C ALA A 208 -19.37 -2.22 6.91
N ALA A 209 -19.88 -1.88 5.72
CA ALA A 209 -20.33 -0.53 5.44
C ALA A 209 -21.54 -0.24 6.34
N HIS A 210 -21.31 0.43 7.48
CA HIS A 210 -22.39 1.07 8.21
C HIS A 210 -22.99 2.16 7.31
N ARG A 211 -24.07 1.81 6.60
CA ARG A 211 -25.06 2.81 6.19
C ARG A 211 -25.69 3.31 7.48
N ARG A 212 -25.40 4.56 7.84
CA ARG A 212 -26.25 5.30 8.78
C ARG A 212 -27.54 5.62 8.03
N THR A 213 -28.65 5.07 8.49
CA THR A 213 -29.96 5.70 8.35
C THR A 213 -30.07 6.81 9.39
#